data_AF-A0A2K5R2R9-F1
#
_entry.id   AF-A0A2K5R2R9-F1
#
_cell.length_a   1.000
_cell.length_b   1.000
_cell.length_c   1.000
_cell.angle_alpha   90.00
_cell.angle_beta   90.00
_cell.angle_gamma   90.00
#
_symmetry.space_group_name_H-M   'P 1'
#
loop_
_entity.id
_entity.type
_entity.pdbx_description
1 polymer ?
#
loop_
_entity_poly.entity_id
_entity_poly.type
_entity_poly.pdbx_seq_one_letter_code
_entity_poly.pdbx_strand_id
1 'polypeptide(L)'
;MVAGRVEVYSRSASPGSPGYQWLSDGSRVCEIAEASGVRTGTKIIIHLKSDCREFASEAQVRDVVTKYSNFVSFPLYLNGRRMNTLQAIWMMDPKDIGEWQHEEFYRYIAQAYEKPCYTLHYKMVAPLNNRSIFNVPDTKPSAFDVSRELGSGVALYSLKVLIQTKATDILPKWLCFIRGVVDSEDISLSLSWELLQESALIRKLQDVLQQRLIKFLVDQSKKDAEKYAKFFEDYGLFMREGIVTTAEQEVKEDIAKLLCYYRKTQRFSSAMSSDELTLLHLREFDKKKLISVETDIIVDHYKEWKFKDGSPAAERLSEKETEDLMMGAARHFCTCSSWPRPRRSEHSSCSRCWRSTPGILAWPRLVDQIYENAVIAAGLVDDPRAVVGCLNELLVQALEPH
;
A
#
# COMPACT_ATOMS: atom_id res chain seq x y z
N MET A 1 -5.10 41.19 -2.02
CA MET A 1 -4.80 40.37 -0.82
C MET A 1 -3.64 40.97 -0.02
N VAL A 2 -2.40 40.91 -0.52
CA VAL A 2 -1.18 41.29 0.24
C VAL A 2 -0.68 42.73 0.03
N ALA A 3 -1.26 43.46 -0.91
CA ALA A 3 -0.79 44.78 -1.35
C ALA A 3 -1.67 45.92 -0.80
N GLY A 4 -1.05 47.02 -0.39
CA GLY A 4 -1.73 48.31 -0.16
C GLY A 4 -1.75 49.19 -1.42
N ARG A 5 -0.78 49.02 -2.31
CA ARG A 5 -0.73 49.67 -3.64
C ARG A 5 -0.05 48.76 -4.65
N VAL A 6 -0.50 48.79 -5.89
CA VAL A 6 0.10 48.06 -7.01
C VAL A 6 0.40 49.03 -8.15
N GLU A 7 1.61 48.95 -8.69
CA GLU A 7 1.99 49.63 -9.92
C GLU A 7 2.30 48.61 -10.99
N VAL A 8 1.81 48.83 -12.21
CA VAL A 8 2.08 47.97 -13.36
C VAL A 8 2.65 48.84 -14.47
N TYR A 9 3.84 48.51 -14.93
CA TYR A 9 4.44 49.11 -16.11
C TYR A 9 4.39 48.09 -17.24
N SER A 10 3.72 48.40 -18.33
CA SER A 10 3.55 47.47 -19.45
C SER A 10 3.83 48.15 -20.78
N ARG A 11 4.50 47.43 -21.69
CA ARG A 11 4.69 47.85 -23.08
C ARG A 11 4.47 46.68 -24.01
N SER A 12 3.58 46.87 -24.98
CA SER A 12 3.31 45.90 -26.05
C SER A 12 4.57 45.62 -26.88
N ALA A 13 4.64 44.42 -27.45
CA ALA A 13 5.68 44.06 -28.41
C ALA A 13 5.45 44.67 -29.81
N SER A 14 4.24 45.18 -30.08
CA SER A 14 3.90 45.80 -31.36
C SER A 14 4.77 47.04 -31.63
N PRO A 15 5.36 47.16 -32.84
CA PRO A 15 6.19 48.31 -33.19
C PRO A 15 5.48 49.65 -32.95
N GLY A 16 6.19 50.63 -32.40
CA GLY A 16 5.66 51.98 -32.14
C GLY A 16 4.70 52.10 -30.96
N SER A 17 4.43 51.03 -30.21
CA SER A 17 3.53 51.10 -29.05
C SER A 17 4.17 51.85 -27.87
N PRO A 18 3.48 52.83 -27.27
CA PRO A 18 3.95 53.51 -26.07
C PRO A 18 3.94 52.58 -24.85
N GLY A 19 4.71 52.94 -23.83
CA GLY A 19 4.67 52.31 -22.53
C GLY A 19 3.59 52.95 -21.67
N TYR A 20 2.95 52.16 -20.80
CA TYR A 20 1.95 52.66 -19.86
C TYR A 20 2.31 52.28 -18.43
N GLN A 21 1.95 53.16 -17.50
CA GLN A 21 1.86 52.89 -16.07
C GLN A 21 0.39 52.80 -15.67
N TRP A 22 0.04 51.73 -14.98
CA TRP A 22 -1.23 51.55 -14.29
C TRP A 22 -0.98 51.57 -12.78
N LEU A 23 -1.79 52.31 -12.04
CA LEU A 23 -1.69 52.46 -10.58
C LEU A 23 -3.05 52.18 -9.94
N SER A 24 -3.07 51.39 -8.86
CA SER A 24 -4.24 51.24 -8.01
C SER A 24 -3.85 50.92 -6.56
N ASP A 25 -4.64 51.41 -5.62
CA ASP A 25 -4.59 51.09 -4.19
C ASP A 25 -5.58 49.98 -3.78
N GLY A 26 -6.26 49.37 -4.76
CA GLY A 26 -7.31 48.37 -4.54
C GLY A 26 -8.70 48.97 -4.32
N SER A 27 -8.87 50.29 -4.45
CA SER A 27 -10.17 50.93 -4.60
C SER A 27 -10.77 50.65 -5.99
N ARG A 28 -11.99 51.13 -6.24
CA ARG A 28 -12.65 50.97 -7.55
C ARG A 28 -12.03 51.82 -8.66
N VAL A 29 -11.10 52.71 -8.32
CA VAL A 29 -10.48 53.63 -9.26
C VAL A 29 -9.06 53.16 -9.57
N CYS A 30 -8.65 53.33 -10.81
CA CYS A 30 -7.27 53.14 -11.23
C CYS A 30 -6.86 54.30 -12.14
N GLU A 31 -5.57 54.62 -12.11
CA GLU A 31 -4.98 55.66 -12.95
C GLU A 31 -4.13 54.99 -14.02
N ILE A 32 -4.23 55.47 -15.25
CA ILE A 32 -3.41 55.01 -16.39
C ILE A 32 -2.74 56.24 -17.00
N ALA A 33 -1.43 56.20 -17.12
CA ALA A 33 -0.63 57.26 -17.72
C ALA A 33 0.42 56.68 -18.68
N GLU A 34 0.81 57.45 -19.69
CA GLU A 34 1.96 57.09 -20.55
C GLU A 34 3.26 57.17 -19.74
N ALA A 35 4.15 56.20 -19.95
CA ALA A 35 5.43 56.10 -19.24
C ALA A 35 6.58 55.82 -20.20
N SER A 36 7.66 56.59 -20.05
CA SER A 36 8.90 56.40 -20.81
C SER A 36 9.81 55.34 -20.17
N GLY A 37 10.73 54.76 -20.95
CA GLY A 37 11.70 53.78 -20.45
C GLY A 37 11.13 52.40 -20.06
N VAL A 38 9.87 52.11 -20.37
CA VAL A 38 9.24 50.82 -20.09
C VAL A 38 9.79 49.75 -21.05
N ARG A 39 10.37 48.67 -20.51
CA ARG A 39 10.80 47.51 -21.30
C ARG A 39 9.58 46.76 -21.85
N THR A 40 9.70 46.16 -23.04
CA THR A 40 8.66 45.27 -23.60
C THR A 40 8.33 44.14 -22.63
N GLY A 41 7.04 43.90 -22.42
CA GLY A 41 6.51 43.01 -21.38
C GLY A 41 5.85 43.79 -20.25
N THR A 42 5.74 43.15 -19.08
CA THR A 42 5.01 43.70 -17.93
C THR A 42 5.87 43.59 -16.65
N LYS A 43 6.03 44.70 -15.94
CA LYS A 43 6.65 44.78 -14.61
C LYS A 43 5.57 45.17 -13.60
N ILE A 44 5.40 44.34 -12.57
CA ILE A 44 4.44 44.59 -11.48
C ILE A 44 5.23 44.88 -10.21
N ILE A 45 4.92 46.00 -9.56
CA ILE A 45 5.48 46.41 -8.27
C ILE A 45 4.36 46.34 -7.24
N ILE A 46 4.56 45.51 -6.22
CA ILE A 46 3.60 45.30 -5.15
C ILE A 46 4.12 46.02 -3.90
N HIS A 47 3.43 47.09 -3.49
CA HIS A 47 3.69 47.75 -2.21
C HIS A 47 2.94 46.98 -1.13
N LEU A 48 3.67 46.11 -0.42
CA LEU A 48 3.13 45.21 0.58
C LEU A 48 2.51 45.97 1.75
N LYS A 49 1.42 45.44 2.28
CA LYS A 49 0.87 45.89 3.56
C LYS A 49 1.82 45.54 4.71
N SER A 50 1.68 46.23 5.84
CA SER A 50 2.55 46.02 7.01
C SER A 50 2.48 44.61 7.61
N ASP A 51 1.34 43.94 7.45
CA ASP A 51 1.03 42.58 7.90
C ASP A 51 1.42 41.48 6.91
N CYS A 52 1.96 41.83 5.74
CA CYS A 52 2.40 40.87 4.71
C CYS A 52 3.87 41.08 4.31
N ARG A 53 4.70 41.58 5.24
CA ARG A 53 6.11 41.91 4.98
C ARG A 53 6.97 40.67 4.72
N GLU A 54 6.53 39.47 5.12
CA GLU A 54 7.27 38.24 4.85
C GLU A 54 7.50 38.02 3.35
N PHE A 55 6.63 38.50 2.47
CA PHE A 55 6.79 38.39 1.01
C PHE A 55 7.88 39.33 0.44
N ALA A 56 8.49 40.19 1.26
CA ALA A 56 9.72 40.90 0.90
C ALA A 56 10.99 40.06 1.19
N SER A 57 10.88 38.95 1.93
CA SER A 57 12.00 38.05 2.22
C SER A 57 12.27 37.13 1.03
N GLU A 58 13.53 37.06 0.61
CA GLU A 58 13.95 36.16 -0.48
C GLU A 58 13.62 34.68 -0.17
N ALA A 59 13.79 34.26 1.09
CA ALA A 59 13.51 32.88 1.51
C ALA A 59 12.02 32.54 1.35
N GLN A 60 11.13 33.44 1.79
CA GLN A 60 9.70 33.23 1.69
C GLN A 60 9.24 33.15 0.22
N VAL A 61 9.73 34.07 -0.62
CA VAL A 61 9.39 34.06 -2.06
C VAL A 61 9.93 32.81 -2.73
N ARG A 62 11.16 32.39 -2.38
CA ARG A 62 11.76 31.14 -2.86
C ARG A 62 10.88 29.94 -2.53
N ASP A 63 10.44 29.81 -1.29
CA ASP A 63 9.62 28.67 -0.86
C ASP A 63 8.28 28.63 -1.60
N VAL A 64 7.65 29.78 -1.83
CA VAL A 64 6.41 29.89 -2.61
C VAL A 64 6.65 29.49 -4.07
N VAL A 65 7.71 30.01 -4.71
CA VAL A 65 8.06 29.68 -6.10
C VAL A 65 8.38 28.20 -6.25
N THR A 66 9.18 27.63 -5.35
CA THR A 66 9.54 26.20 -5.35
C THR A 66 8.32 25.32 -5.12
N LYS A 67 7.37 25.74 -4.29
CA LYS A 67 6.15 24.98 -4.04
C LYS A 67 5.20 24.97 -5.23
N TYR A 68 4.88 26.14 -5.79
CA TYR A 68 3.76 26.26 -6.75
C TYR A 68 4.20 26.37 -8.21
N SER A 69 5.40 26.87 -8.48
CA SER A 69 5.81 27.32 -9.82
C SER A 69 7.14 26.74 -10.29
N ASN A 70 7.69 25.75 -9.57
CA ASN A 70 8.99 25.16 -9.91
C ASN A 70 9.03 24.50 -11.30
N PHE A 71 7.86 24.15 -11.84
CA PHE A 71 7.75 23.43 -13.11
C PHE A 71 7.19 24.30 -14.26
N VAL A 72 7.03 25.60 -14.05
CA VAL A 72 6.62 26.53 -15.11
C VAL A 72 7.64 26.49 -16.26
N SER A 73 7.12 26.55 -17.50
CA SER A 73 7.90 26.34 -18.74
C SER A 73 8.94 27.43 -19.05
N PHE A 74 8.94 28.55 -18.34
CA PHE A 74 9.84 29.69 -18.57
C PHE A 74 10.85 29.82 -17.42
N PRO A 75 12.09 30.29 -17.68
CA PRO A 75 13.08 30.47 -16.63
C PRO A 75 12.63 31.55 -15.64
N LEU A 76 12.59 31.20 -14.37
CA LEU A 76 12.27 32.08 -13.26
C LEU A 76 13.56 32.54 -12.59
N TYR A 77 13.65 33.85 -12.32
CA TYR A 77 14.78 34.46 -11.64
C TYR A 77 14.30 35.16 -10.36
N LEU A 78 14.96 34.89 -9.25
CA LEU A 78 14.78 35.59 -7.99
C LEU A 78 16.10 36.28 -7.64
N ASN A 79 16.09 37.61 -7.54
CA ASN A 79 17.28 38.42 -7.25
C ASN A 79 18.50 38.07 -8.13
N GLY A 80 18.25 37.83 -9.44
CA GLY A 80 19.27 37.49 -10.43
C GLY A 80 19.69 36.02 -10.46
N ARG A 81 19.19 35.17 -9.54
CA ARG A 81 19.49 33.73 -9.50
C ARG A 81 18.36 32.93 -10.12
N ARG A 82 18.69 31.96 -10.99
CA ARG A 82 17.70 31.08 -11.61
C ARG A 82 17.13 30.11 -10.58
N MET A 83 15.81 29.97 -10.56
CA MET A 83 15.06 29.20 -9.55
C MET A 83 14.68 27.80 -10.03
N ASN A 84 13.91 27.71 -11.12
CA ASN A 84 13.42 26.44 -11.65
C ASN A 84 14.51 25.71 -12.45
N THR A 85 15.08 24.69 -11.83
CA THR A 85 16.09 23.80 -12.41
C THR A 85 15.54 22.44 -12.80
N LEU A 86 14.45 21.99 -12.19
CA LEU A 86 13.83 20.70 -12.48
C LEU A 86 12.87 20.77 -13.66
N GLN A 87 12.89 19.72 -14.48
CA GLN A 87 11.96 19.56 -15.58
C GLN A 87 10.71 18.82 -15.12
N ALA A 88 9.56 19.16 -15.69
CA ALA A 88 8.32 18.45 -15.48
C ALA A 88 8.33 17.11 -16.25
N ILE A 89 9.09 16.12 -15.76
CA ILE A 89 9.35 14.89 -16.50
C ILE A 89 8.09 14.06 -16.78
N TRP A 90 7.03 14.21 -15.96
CA TRP A 90 5.73 13.59 -16.24
C TRP A 90 5.09 14.08 -17.54
N MET A 91 5.47 15.27 -18.02
CA MET A 91 5.00 15.86 -19.28
C MET A 91 5.79 15.38 -20.50
N MET A 92 6.95 14.75 -20.31
CA MET A 92 7.84 14.30 -21.37
C MET A 92 7.45 12.89 -21.87
N ASP A 93 8.05 12.45 -22.98
CA ASP A 93 7.88 11.07 -23.44
C ASP A 93 8.66 10.11 -22.52
N PRO A 94 8.06 9.02 -22.00
CA PRO A 94 8.75 8.06 -21.15
C PRO A 94 10.04 7.48 -21.76
N LYS A 95 10.15 7.45 -23.09
CA LYS A 95 11.34 6.93 -23.79
C LYS A 95 12.54 7.87 -23.73
N ASP A 96 12.29 9.16 -23.53
CA ASP A 96 13.32 10.20 -23.51
C ASP A 96 13.86 10.45 -22.10
N ILE A 97 13.40 9.68 -21.11
CA ILE A 97 13.72 9.88 -19.70
C ILE A 97 14.59 8.72 -19.22
N GLY A 98 15.80 9.05 -18.76
CA GLY A 98 16.70 8.08 -18.16
C GLY A 98 16.29 7.70 -16.73
N GLU A 99 16.77 6.55 -16.26
CA GLU A 99 16.52 6.07 -14.88
C GLU A 99 16.95 7.09 -13.81
N TRP A 100 18.12 7.71 -13.99
CA TRP A 100 18.61 8.77 -13.10
C TRP A 100 17.63 9.95 -12.98
N GLN A 101 16.96 10.33 -14.08
CA GLN A 101 16.01 11.45 -14.05
C GLN A 101 14.77 11.07 -13.24
N HIS A 102 14.33 9.81 -13.32
CA HIS A 102 13.28 9.29 -12.46
C HIS A 102 13.71 9.26 -10.99
N GLU A 103 14.95 8.86 -10.69
CA GLU A 103 15.48 8.85 -9.31
C GLU A 103 15.51 10.26 -8.71
N GLU A 104 16.08 11.24 -9.41
CA GLU A 104 16.15 12.62 -8.91
C GLU A 104 14.76 13.24 -8.74
N PHE A 105 13.86 12.97 -9.69
CA PHE A 105 12.48 13.42 -9.57
C PHE A 105 11.75 12.78 -8.38
N TYR A 106 11.98 11.48 -8.15
CA TYR A 106 11.45 10.78 -6.99
C TYR A 106 11.98 11.38 -5.68
N ARG A 107 13.29 11.58 -5.56
CA ARG A 107 13.92 12.22 -4.38
C ARG A 107 13.30 13.59 -4.09
N TYR A 108 13.08 14.39 -5.14
CA TYR A 108 12.44 15.70 -5.01
C TYR A 108 10.99 15.59 -4.52
N ILE A 109 10.16 14.76 -5.15
CA ILE A 109 8.71 14.75 -4.85
C ILE A 109 8.36 14.00 -3.56
N ALA A 110 9.11 12.94 -3.25
CA ALA A 110 8.93 12.15 -2.04
C ALA A 110 9.70 12.73 -0.83
N GLN A 111 10.55 13.73 -1.05
CA GLN A 111 11.52 14.23 -0.05
C GLN A 111 12.36 13.08 0.53
N ALA A 112 12.76 12.15 -0.34
CA ALA A 112 13.47 10.93 0.01
C ALA A 112 14.94 11.01 -0.43
N TYR A 113 15.79 10.18 0.18
CA TYR A 113 17.19 10.04 -0.21
C TYR A 113 17.41 8.79 -1.07
N GLU A 114 16.60 7.75 -0.86
CA GLU A 114 16.65 6.53 -1.65
C GLU A 114 16.09 6.70 -3.08
N LYS A 115 16.24 5.62 -3.86
CA LYS A 115 15.62 5.46 -5.17
C LYS A 115 14.31 4.66 -5.02
N PRO A 116 13.38 4.76 -5.99
CA PRO A 116 12.16 3.96 -5.94
C PRO A 116 12.44 2.50 -6.35
N CYS A 117 11.74 1.54 -5.75
CA CYS A 117 11.83 0.13 -6.17
C CYS A 117 11.04 -0.11 -7.47
N TYR A 118 9.95 0.64 -7.69
CA TYR A 118 9.18 0.62 -8.92
C TYR A 118 8.81 2.04 -9.36
N THR A 119 8.84 2.25 -10.67
CA THR A 119 8.42 3.49 -11.33
C THR A 119 7.42 3.18 -12.42
N LEU A 120 6.27 3.83 -12.38
CA LEU A 120 5.26 3.83 -13.43
C LEU A 120 5.12 5.24 -13.98
N HIS A 121 5.57 5.45 -15.22
CA HIS A 121 5.23 6.64 -16.00
C HIS A 121 4.03 6.32 -16.88
N TYR A 122 2.93 7.02 -16.65
CA TYR A 122 1.66 6.77 -17.29
C TYR A 122 1.12 8.03 -17.98
N LYS A 123 0.68 7.85 -19.22
CA LYS A 123 0.06 8.89 -20.03
C LYS A 123 -1.19 8.33 -20.67
N MET A 124 -2.28 9.08 -20.57
CA MET A 124 -3.57 8.72 -21.13
C MET A 124 -4.26 9.99 -21.61
N VAL A 125 -4.88 9.91 -22.79
CA VAL A 125 -5.62 11.03 -23.40
C VAL A 125 -7.13 10.87 -23.22
N ALA A 126 -7.63 9.63 -23.20
CA ALA A 126 -9.03 9.29 -23.03
C ALA A 126 -9.19 8.11 -22.05
N PRO A 127 -10.25 8.06 -21.23
CA PRO A 127 -11.40 8.98 -21.20
C PRO A 127 -11.16 10.28 -20.43
N LEU A 128 -10.01 10.41 -19.75
CA LEU A 128 -9.54 11.62 -19.08
C LEU A 128 -8.07 11.82 -19.42
N ASN A 129 -7.69 13.04 -19.79
CA ASN A 129 -6.31 13.42 -20.01
C ASN A 129 -5.58 13.42 -18.67
N ASN A 130 -4.64 12.49 -18.51
CA ASN A 130 -3.73 12.50 -17.37
C ASN A 130 -2.30 12.14 -17.80
N ARG A 131 -1.37 12.81 -17.13
CA ARG A 131 0.06 12.54 -17.20
C ARG A 131 0.55 12.37 -15.78
N SER A 132 1.06 11.19 -15.47
CA SER A 132 1.36 10.81 -14.10
C SER A 132 2.65 10.00 -14.00
N ILE A 133 3.34 10.17 -12.88
CA ILE A 133 4.45 9.32 -12.48
C ILE A 133 4.15 8.85 -11.07
N PHE A 134 4.16 7.54 -10.88
CA PHE A 134 4.00 6.88 -9.58
C PHE A 134 5.25 6.09 -9.26
N ASN A 135 5.67 6.19 -8.00
CA ASN A 135 6.84 5.55 -7.47
C ASN A 135 6.46 4.77 -6.20
N VAL A 136 6.99 3.57 -6.08
CA VAL A 136 6.95 2.79 -4.83
C VAL A 136 8.30 2.99 -4.15
N PRO A 137 8.34 3.46 -2.88
CA PRO A 137 9.58 3.54 -2.13
C PRO A 137 10.30 2.19 -2.04
N ASP A 138 11.62 2.19 -1.97
CA ASP A 138 12.40 0.99 -1.66
C ASP A 138 12.44 0.72 -0.14
N THR A 139 12.15 1.73 0.67
CA THR A 139 12.09 1.64 2.12
C THR A 139 10.76 1.09 2.59
N LYS A 140 10.82 0.04 3.42
CA LYS A 140 9.65 -0.51 4.10
C LYS A 140 8.92 0.59 4.91
N PRO A 141 7.59 0.74 4.77
CA PRO A 141 6.83 1.67 5.59
C PRO A 141 7.00 1.35 7.07
N SER A 142 7.24 2.36 7.91
CA SER A 142 7.30 2.13 9.35
C SER A 142 5.91 1.82 9.90
N ALA A 143 5.83 0.98 10.95
CA ALA A 143 4.57 0.71 11.63
C ALA A 143 3.91 2.00 12.17
N PHE A 144 4.74 3.00 12.53
CA PHE A 144 4.27 4.31 12.94
C PHE A 144 3.57 5.05 11.79
N ASP A 145 4.17 5.07 10.60
CA ASP A 145 3.57 5.71 9.42
C ASP A 145 2.24 5.06 9.03
N VAL A 146 2.18 3.72 9.07
CA VAL A 146 0.94 2.98 8.82
C VAL A 146 -0.13 3.34 9.84
N SER A 147 0.21 3.40 11.14
CA SER A 147 -0.74 3.71 12.22
C SER A 147 -1.33 5.12 12.16
N ARG A 148 -0.61 6.08 11.57
CA ARG A 148 -1.05 7.48 11.47
C ARG A 148 -1.91 7.77 10.25
N GLU A 149 -2.25 6.74 9.47
CA GLU A 149 -2.88 6.87 8.17
C GLU A 149 -2.03 7.78 7.27
N LEU A 150 -1.03 7.19 6.62
CA LEU A 150 -0.25 7.86 5.58
C LEU A 150 -1.20 8.66 4.67
N GLY A 151 -1.17 9.99 4.79
CA GLY A 151 -1.88 10.84 3.85
C GLY A 151 -1.37 10.57 2.42
N SER A 152 -2.15 10.98 1.42
CA SER A 152 -1.75 10.78 0.03
C SER A 152 -0.34 11.31 -0.23
N GLY A 153 0.49 10.46 -0.83
CA GLY A 153 1.83 10.80 -1.29
C GLY A 153 1.88 11.34 -2.72
N VAL A 154 0.70 11.62 -3.30
CA VAL A 154 0.57 12.07 -4.68
C VAL A 154 0.18 13.54 -4.70
N ALA A 155 0.97 14.33 -5.42
CA ALA A 155 0.67 15.73 -5.69
C ALA A 155 -0.17 15.87 -6.96
N LEU A 156 -1.15 16.77 -6.93
CA LEU A 156 -2.00 17.11 -8.07
C LEU A 156 -1.55 18.42 -8.70
N TYR A 157 -1.33 18.38 -10.01
CA TYR A 157 -0.96 19.52 -10.83
C TYR A 157 -2.00 19.76 -11.92
N SER A 158 -2.04 20.99 -12.43
CA SER A 158 -2.71 21.33 -13.68
C SER A 158 -1.81 22.30 -14.42
N LEU A 159 -1.48 22.01 -15.68
CA LEU A 159 -0.60 22.83 -16.51
C LEU A 159 0.75 23.14 -15.82
N LYS A 160 1.32 22.14 -15.13
CA LYS A 160 2.58 22.24 -14.34
C LYS A 160 2.51 23.19 -13.12
N VAL A 161 1.33 23.67 -12.74
CA VAL A 161 1.11 24.43 -11.51
C VAL A 161 0.53 23.50 -10.45
N LEU A 162 1.10 23.55 -9.23
CA LEU A 162 0.65 22.72 -8.13
C LEU A 162 -0.75 23.16 -7.68
N ILE A 163 -1.68 22.20 -7.61
CA ILE A 163 -3.04 22.38 -7.09
C ILE A 163 -3.10 21.92 -5.64
N GLN A 164 -2.66 20.69 -5.37
CA GLN A 164 -2.65 20.09 -4.04
C GLN A 164 -1.37 19.29 -3.81
N THR A 165 -0.74 19.49 -2.64
CA THR A 165 0.47 18.74 -2.25
C THR A 165 0.18 17.29 -1.92
N LYS A 166 -0.97 17.01 -1.32
CA LYS A 166 -1.42 15.68 -0.91
C LYS A 166 -2.87 15.51 -1.35
N ALA A 167 -3.07 14.99 -2.55
CA ALA A 167 -4.40 14.82 -3.13
C ALA A 167 -4.98 13.47 -2.68
N THR A 168 -5.77 13.49 -1.60
CA THR A 168 -6.33 12.29 -0.96
C THR A 168 -7.33 11.54 -1.83
N ASP A 169 -8.01 12.26 -2.71
CA ASP A 169 -9.10 11.69 -3.50
C ASP A 169 -8.63 11.11 -4.85
N ILE A 170 -7.34 11.24 -5.18
CA ILE A 170 -6.77 10.82 -6.47
C ILE A 170 -6.42 9.32 -6.49
N LEU A 171 -6.10 8.75 -5.33
CA LEU A 171 -5.85 7.32 -5.18
C LEU A 171 -6.67 6.78 -4.01
N PRO A 172 -7.12 5.52 -4.05
CA PRO A 172 -7.78 4.88 -2.91
C PRO A 172 -6.81 4.81 -1.71
N LYS A 173 -7.36 4.80 -0.50
CA LYS A 173 -6.58 4.80 0.76
C LYS A 173 -5.54 3.68 0.83
N TRP A 174 -5.86 2.49 0.32
CA TRP A 174 -4.93 1.36 0.30
C TRP A 174 -3.71 1.57 -0.63
N LEU A 175 -3.73 2.56 -1.52
CA LEU A 175 -2.58 2.96 -2.35
C LEU A 175 -1.80 4.15 -1.75
N CYS A 176 -2.02 4.50 -0.48
CA CYS A 176 -1.38 5.65 0.18
C CYS A 176 0.15 5.58 0.26
N PHE A 177 0.74 4.39 0.10
CA PHE A 177 2.19 4.20 0.06
C PHE A 177 2.84 4.74 -1.22
N ILE A 178 2.06 4.94 -2.28
CA ILE A 178 2.56 5.47 -3.56
C ILE A 178 2.97 6.94 -3.40
N ARG A 179 4.10 7.28 -4.01
CA ARG A 179 4.60 8.66 -4.13
C ARG A 179 4.61 9.09 -5.58
N GLY A 180 4.20 10.32 -5.87
CA GLY A 180 4.19 10.73 -7.26
C GLY A 180 3.44 12.00 -7.57
N VAL A 181 3.14 12.14 -8.86
CA VAL A 181 2.45 13.29 -9.44
C VAL A 181 1.35 12.84 -10.39
N VAL A 182 0.25 13.57 -10.39
CA VAL A 182 -0.78 13.51 -11.42
C VAL A 182 -1.01 14.92 -11.94
N ASP A 183 -0.92 15.10 -13.25
CA ASP A 183 -1.27 16.32 -13.95
C ASP A 183 -2.43 16.04 -14.91
N SER A 184 -3.51 16.77 -14.74
CA SER A 184 -4.70 16.65 -15.57
C SER A 184 -5.22 18.04 -15.93
N GLU A 185 -5.32 18.28 -17.24
CA GLU A 185 -5.89 19.51 -17.80
C GLU A 185 -7.42 19.54 -17.65
N ASP A 186 -8.06 18.38 -17.51
CA ASP A 186 -9.51 18.24 -17.36
C ASP A 186 -9.98 18.62 -15.96
N ILE A 187 -9.11 18.50 -14.95
CA ILE A 187 -9.37 18.99 -13.59
C ILE A 187 -9.13 20.50 -13.60
N SER A 188 -10.11 21.23 -14.12
CA SER A 188 -10.06 22.69 -14.21
C SER A 188 -10.44 23.31 -12.87
N LEU A 189 -9.65 24.29 -12.44
CA LEU A 189 -9.85 25.01 -11.18
C LEU A 189 -11.11 25.87 -11.26
N SER A 190 -12.20 25.46 -10.60
CA SER A 190 -13.32 26.35 -10.36
C SER A 190 -12.86 27.53 -9.50
N LEU A 191 -13.39 28.72 -9.76
CA LEU A 191 -12.96 29.97 -9.14
C LEU A 191 -12.93 29.84 -7.60
N SER A 192 -11.75 30.10 -7.03
CA SER A 192 -11.25 29.73 -5.69
C SER A 192 -10.50 28.39 -5.69
N TRP A 193 -9.18 28.52 -5.58
CA TRP A 193 -8.17 27.46 -5.47
C TRP A 193 -8.35 26.54 -4.23
N GLU A 194 -9.55 26.49 -3.63
CA GLU A 194 -9.81 25.90 -2.33
C GLU A 194 -10.80 24.73 -2.35
N LEU A 195 -11.61 24.52 -3.39
CA LEU A 195 -12.53 23.37 -3.41
C LEU A 195 -12.57 22.70 -4.78
N LEU A 196 -11.94 21.53 -4.87
CA LEU A 196 -12.16 20.53 -5.92
C LEU A 196 -13.64 20.05 -5.87
N GLN A 197 -14.58 20.88 -6.32
CA GLN A 197 -16.01 20.59 -6.37
C GLN A 197 -16.42 19.75 -7.60
N GLU A 198 -15.58 18.81 -8.03
CA GLU A 198 -15.96 17.81 -9.04
C GLU A 198 -15.73 16.41 -8.51
N SER A 199 -16.65 15.94 -7.67
CA SER A 199 -16.57 14.60 -7.07
C SER A 199 -16.64 13.46 -8.09
N ALA A 200 -17.20 13.69 -9.29
CA ALA A 200 -17.38 12.62 -10.30
C ALA A 200 -16.13 12.40 -11.17
N LEU A 201 -15.48 13.48 -11.63
CA LEU A 201 -14.27 13.37 -12.44
C LEU A 201 -13.09 12.83 -11.63
N ILE A 202 -12.96 13.27 -10.38
CA ILE A 202 -11.93 12.78 -9.46
C ILE A 202 -12.13 11.28 -9.17
N ARG A 203 -13.36 10.82 -8.90
CA ARG A 203 -13.66 9.39 -8.73
C ARG A 203 -13.31 8.59 -9.98
N LYS A 204 -13.72 9.06 -11.15
CA LYS A 204 -13.38 8.39 -12.43
C LYS A 204 -11.87 8.33 -12.65
N LEU A 205 -11.14 9.39 -12.32
CA LEU A 205 -9.68 9.40 -12.39
C LEU A 205 -9.09 8.40 -11.38
N GLN A 206 -9.57 8.39 -10.14
CA GLN A 206 -9.16 7.44 -9.10
C GLN A 206 -9.34 5.99 -9.58
N ASP A 207 -10.50 5.64 -10.15
CA ASP A 207 -10.79 4.30 -10.68
C ASP A 207 -9.80 3.92 -11.79
N VAL A 208 -9.57 4.83 -12.75
CA VAL A 208 -8.65 4.63 -13.87
C VAL A 208 -7.22 4.41 -13.37
N LEU A 209 -6.78 5.21 -12.40
CA LEU A 209 -5.43 5.12 -11.84
C LEU A 209 -5.27 3.85 -10.99
N GLN A 210 -6.26 3.49 -10.18
CA GLN A 210 -6.28 2.24 -9.40
C GLN A 210 -6.13 1.03 -10.33
N GLN A 211 -6.96 0.94 -11.36
CA GLN A 211 -6.90 -0.16 -12.33
C GLN A 211 -5.56 -0.21 -13.06
N ARG A 212 -5.01 0.95 -13.42
CA ARG A 212 -3.69 1.03 -14.07
C ARG A 212 -2.56 0.56 -13.14
N LEU A 213 -2.61 0.93 -11.86
CA LEU A 213 -1.62 0.54 -10.85
C LEU A 213 -1.69 -0.95 -10.51
N ILE A 214 -2.89 -1.50 -10.35
CA ILE A 214 -3.09 -2.96 -10.19
C ILE A 214 -2.48 -3.69 -11.39
N LYS A 215 -2.83 -3.28 -12.62
CA LYS A 215 -2.27 -3.89 -13.83
C LYS A 215 -0.74 -3.79 -13.87
N PHE A 216 -0.19 -2.64 -13.51
CA PHE A 216 1.26 -2.43 -13.47
C PHE A 216 1.94 -3.39 -12.50
N LEU A 217 1.45 -3.50 -11.26
CA LEU A 217 2.01 -4.39 -10.24
C LEU A 217 1.88 -5.86 -10.64
N VAL A 218 0.76 -6.25 -11.25
CA VAL A 218 0.56 -7.58 -11.84
C VAL A 218 1.56 -7.85 -12.98
N ASP A 219 1.88 -6.86 -13.80
CA ASP A 219 2.87 -7.01 -14.87
C ASP A 219 4.29 -7.08 -14.29
N GLN A 220 4.58 -6.37 -13.18
CA GLN A 220 5.86 -6.50 -12.46
C GLN A 220 6.04 -7.90 -11.88
N SER A 221 4.98 -8.50 -11.32
CA SER A 221 5.06 -9.84 -10.75
C SER A 221 5.39 -10.92 -11.78
N LYS A 222 4.96 -10.73 -13.04
CA LYS A 222 5.32 -11.60 -14.16
C LYS A 222 6.73 -11.38 -14.68
N LYS A 223 7.24 -10.15 -14.60
CA LYS A 223 8.56 -9.78 -15.11
C LYS A 223 9.67 -10.24 -14.18
N ASP A 224 9.48 -10.06 -12.88
CA ASP A 224 10.47 -10.37 -11.85
C ASP A 224 9.74 -10.79 -10.56
N ALA A 225 9.53 -12.10 -10.43
CA ALA A 225 8.80 -12.68 -9.32
C ALA A 225 9.55 -12.53 -7.98
N GLU A 226 10.88 -12.58 -7.98
CA GLU A 226 11.69 -12.45 -6.77
C GLU A 226 11.64 -11.02 -6.22
N LYS A 227 11.77 -10.02 -7.11
CA LYS A 227 11.62 -8.62 -6.72
C LYS A 227 10.20 -8.31 -6.24
N TYR A 228 9.19 -8.86 -6.92
CA TYR A 228 7.81 -8.68 -6.50
C TYR A 228 7.52 -9.34 -5.15
N ALA A 229 8.12 -10.50 -4.86
CA ALA A 229 7.99 -11.16 -3.56
C ALA A 229 8.47 -10.26 -2.41
N LYS A 230 9.64 -9.61 -2.57
CA LYS A 230 10.15 -8.63 -1.58
C LYS A 230 9.20 -7.44 -1.42
N PHE A 231 8.73 -6.89 -2.54
CA PHE A 231 7.72 -5.84 -2.50
C PHE A 231 6.44 -6.28 -1.77
N PHE A 232 5.97 -7.50 -2.00
CA PHE A 232 4.77 -8.04 -1.35
C PHE A 232 4.98 -8.28 0.15
N GLU A 233 6.18 -8.67 0.58
CA GLU A 233 6.55 -8.78 1.99
C GLU A 233 6.46 -7.43 2.72
N ASP A 234 6.81 -6.34 2.04
CA ASP A 234 6.81 -5.00 2.63
C ASP A 234 5.46 -4.27 2.52
N TYR A 235 4.74 -4.45 1.41
CA TYR A 235 3.54 -3.67 1.07
C TYR A 235 2.25 -4.51 1.03
N GLY A 236 2.32 -5.84 1.22
CA GLY A 236 1.16 -6.72 1.13
C GLY A 236 0.05 -6.41 2.14
N LEU A 237 0.38 -5.77 3.27
CA LEU A 237 -0.60 -5.27 4.25
C LEU A 237 -1.64 -4.34 3.60
N PHE A 238 -1.19 -3.43 2.74
CA PHE A 238 -2.08 -2.47 2.09
C PHE A 238 -3.06 -3.14 1.13
N MET A 239 -2.63 -4.18 0.41
CA MET A 239 -3.54 -4.93 -0.48
C MET A 239 -4.62 -5.64 0.33
N ARG A 240 -4.26 -6.24 1.48
CA ARG A 240 -5.22 -6.86 2.40
C ARG A 240 -6.19 -5.82 2.96
N GLU A 241 -5.71 -4.66 3.38
CA GLU A 241 -6.55 -3.53 3.80
C GLU A 241 -7.54 -3.12 2.71
N GLY A 242 -7.08 -2.98 1.47
CA GLY A 242 -7.93 -2.64 0.32
C GLY A 242 -9.06 -3.66 0.13
N ILE A 243 -8.75 -4.96 0.18
CA ILE A 243 -9.77 -6.01 0.03
C ILE A 243 -10.81 -5.98 1.16
N VAL A 244 -10.37 -5.72 2.40
CA VAL A 244 -11.25 -5.68 3.57
C VAL A 244 -12.14 -4.43 3.59
N THR A 245 -11.59 -3.28 3.21
CA THR A 245 -12.25 -1.98 3.33
C THR A 245 -13.10 -1.60 2.12
N THR A 246 -12.81 -2.13 0.94
CA THR A 246 -13.62 -1.90 -0.25
C THR A 246 -14.97 -2.64 -0.15
N ALA A 247 -16.04 -2.03 -0.68
CA ALA A 247 -17.36 -2.66 -0.71
C ALA A 247 -17.61 -3.49 -1.98
N GLU A 248 -17.19 -3.00 -3.15
CA GLU A 248 -17.47 -3.67 -4.43
C GLU A 248 -16.67 -4.96 -4.61
N GLN A 249 -17.37 -6.06 -4.89
CA GLN A 249 -16.77 -7.38 -5.05
C GLN A 249 -15.76 -7.44 -6.22
N GLU A 250 -16.08 -6.81 -7.35
CA GLU A 250 -15.19 -6.78 -8.52
C GLU A 250 -13.85 -6.12 -8.20
N VAL A 251 -13.87 -5.03 -7.42
CA VAL A 251 -12.66 -4.32 -7.00
C VAL A 251 -11.85 -5.17 -6.01
N LYS A 252 -12.51 -5.89 -5.09
CA LYS A 252 -11.83 -6.85 -4.21
C LYS A 252 -11.09 -7.92 -5.00
N GLU A 253 -11.75 -8.49 -6.01
CA GLU A 253 -11.15 -9.50 -6.89
C GLU A 253 -9.99 -8.95 -7.71
N ASP A 254 -10.07 -7.69 -8.14
CA ASP A 254 -8.96 -7.01 -8.81
C ASP A 254 -7.74 -6.83 -7.89
N ILE A 255 -7.95 -6.37 -6.66
CA ILE A 255 -6.87 -6.23 -5.67
C ILE A 255 -6.30 -7.60 -5.28
N ALA A 256 -7.16 -8.62 -5.15
CA ALA A 256 -6.76 -9.98 -4.80
C ALA A 256 -5.80 -10.62 -5.83
N LYS A 257 -5.78 -10.14 -7.08
CA LYS A 257 -4.80 -10.58 -8.09
C LYS A 257 -3.36 -10.22 -7.70
N LEU A 258 -3.17 -9.24 -6.82
CA LEU A 258 -1.86 -8.82 -6.31
C LEU A 258 -1.33 -9.73 -5.19
N LEU A 259 -2.20 -10.52 -4.56
CA LEU A 259 -1.81 -11.40 -3.47
C LEU A 259 -0.96 -12.56 -4.00
N CYS A 260 0.08 -12.89 -3.23
CA CYS A 260 0.91 -14.08 -3.40
C CYS A 260 0.72 -15.02 -2.22
N TYR A 261 0.78 -16.32 -2.52
CA TYR A 261 0.66 -17.40 -1.55
C TYR A 261 1.80 -18.38 -1.74
N TYR A 262 2.28 -18.99 -0.67
CA TYR A 262 3.18 -20.10 -0.80
C TYR A 262 2.38 -21.36 -1.10
N ARG A 263 2.79 -22.07 -2.15
CA ARG A 263 2.35 -23.44 -2.38
C ARG A 263 3.48 -24.38 -1.97
N LYS A 264 3.15 -25.35 -1.12
CA LYS A 264 3.99 -26.54 -0.97
C LYS A 264 3.73 -27.46 -2.16
N THR A 265 4.76 -27.71 -2.96
CA THR A 265 4.68 -28.69 -4.04
C THR A 265 5.39 -29.96 -3.59
N GLN A 266 4.64 -31.00 -3.21
CA GLN A 266 5.24 -32.33 -3.01
C GLN A 266 5.66 -32.89 -4.37
N ARG A 267 6.96 -32.95 -4.64
CA ARG A 267 7.49 -33.84 -5.67
C ARG A 267 7.57 -35.25 -5.09
N PHE A 268 6.70 -36.14 -5.55
CA PHE A 268 6.89 -37.58 -5.35
C PHE A 268 8.02 -38.06 -6.27
N SER A 269 9.27 -37.86 -5.86
CA SER A 269 10.41 -38.63 -6.36
C SER A 269 10.84 -39.61 -5.27
N SER A 270 11.10 -40.86 -5.65
CA SER A 270 11.43 -42.00 -4.78
C SER A 270 12.75 -41.88 -3.99
N ALA A 271 13.32 -40.69 -3.90
CA ALA A 271 14.44 -40.37 -3.01
C ALA A 271 14.25 -38.94 -2.51
N MET A 272 14.03 -38.81 -1.19
CA MET A 272 13.93 -37.59 -0.39
C MET A 272 12.98 -36.50 -0.92
N SER A 273 11.84 -36.34 -0.24
CA SER A 273 10.95 -35.19 -0.43
C SER A 273 11.66 -33.91 0.01
N SER A 274 12.10 -33.11 -0.96
CA SER A 274 12.45 -31.70 -0.71
C SER A 274 11.19 -30.88 -0.88
N ASP A 275 10.71 -30.25 0.20
CA ASP A 275 9.63 -29.27 0.15
C ASP A 275 10.13 -28.03 -0.60
N GLU A 276 9.72 -27.85 -1.85
CA GLU A 276 9.96 -26.61 -2.61
C GLU A 276 8.74 -25.69 -2.41
N LEU A 277 8.95 -24.57 -1.71
CA LEU A 277 7.96 -23.50 -1.56
C LEU A 277 8.01 -22.62 -2.80
N THR A 278 6.92 -22.57 -3.56
CA THR A 278 6.79 -21.70 -4.72
C THR A 278 5.74 -20.63 -4.43
N LEU A 279 6.07 -19.36 -4.66
CA LEU A 279 5.09 -18.27 -4.60
C LEU A 279 4.19 -18.30 -5.82
N LEU A 280 2.88 -18.36 -5.62
CA LEU A 280 1.86 -18.34 -6.67
C LEU A 280 0.85 -17.22 -6.44
N HIS A 281 0.32 -16.66 -7.51
CA HIS A 281 -0.80 -15.71 -7.43
C HIS A 281 -2.14 -16.41 -7.28
N LEU A 282 -3.14 -15.77 -6.64
CA LEU A 282 -4.49 -16.33 -6.50
C LEU A 282 -5.08 -16.81 -7.84
N ARG A 283 -4.80 -16.08 -8.93
CA ARG A 283 -5.26 -16.40 -10.29
C ARG A 283 -4.70 -17.70 -10.88
N GLU A 284 -3.58 -18.20 -10.33
CA GLU A 284 -2.93 -19.44 -10.76
C GLU A 284 -3.56 -20.67 -10.07
N PHE A 285 -4.48 -20.43 -9.12
CA PHE A 285 -5.32 -21.47 -8.54
C PHE A 285 -6.57 -21.66 -9.39
N ASP A 286 -6.71 -22.85 -9.97
CA ASP A 286 -7.85 -23.25 -10.80
C ASP A 286 -9.15 -23.34 -9.95
N LYS A 287 -10.30 -22.98 -10.52
CA LYS A 287 -11.60 -22.93 -9.79
C LYS A 287 -12.00 -24.26 -9.17
N LYS A 288 -11.54 -25.40 -9.72
CA LYS A 288 -11.77 -26.74 -9.16
C LYS A 288 -10.81 -27.11 -8.01
N LYS A 289 -9.74 -26.34 -7.80
CA LYS A 289 -8.74 -26.54 -6.75
C LYS A 289 -8.88 -25.53 -5.60
N LEU A 290 -9.74 -24.51 -5.73
CA LEU A 290 -9.96 -23.50 -4.67
C LEU A 290 -10.40 -24.11 -3.32
N ILE A 291 -11.10 -25.25 -3.33
CA ILE A 291 -11.57 -25.93 -2.10
C ILE A 291 -10.38 -26.40 -1.24
N SER A 292 -9.24 -26.80 -1.85
CA SER A 292 -8.03 -27.14 -1.09
C SER A 292 -7.21 -25.90 -0.69
N VAL A 293 -7.49 -24.75 -1.31
CA VAL A 293 -6.77 -23.50 -1.07
C VAL A 293 -7.38 -22.73 0.09
N GLU A 294 -8.70 -22.82 0.32
CA GLU A 294 -9.33 -22.29 1.54
C GLU A 294 -8.73 -22.90 2.81
N THR A 295 -8.36 -24.19 2.76
CA THR A 295 -7.67 -24.88 3.85
C THR A 295 -6.19 -24.46 3.96
N ASP A 296 -5.49 -24.23 2.85
CA ASP A 296 -4.09 -23.78 2.86
C ASP A 296 -3.91 -22.29 3.27
N ILE A 297 -4.83 -21.39 2.88
CA ILE A 297 -4.81 -19.97 3.25
C ILE A 297 -4.96 -19.79 4.76
N ILE A 298 -5.79 -20.61 5.41
CA ILE A 298 -5.97 -20.61 6.87
C ILE A 298 -4.70 -21.15 7.56
N VAL A 299 -4.03 -22.15 6.97
CA VAL A 299 -2.84 -22.80 7.56
C VAL A 299 -1.58 -21.93 7.48
N ASP A 300 -1.41 -21.08 6.46
CA ASP A 300 -0.20 -20.24 6.34
C ASP A 300 -0.21 -19.01 7.26
N HIS A 301 -1.38 -18.49 7.65
CA HIS A 301 -1.44 -17.43 8.67
C HIS A 301 -0.89 -17.91 10.04
N TYR A 302 -0.87 -19.23 10.26
CA TYR A 302 -0.30 -19.87 11.44
C TYR A 302 1.20 -20.19 11.36
N LYS A 303 1.82 -20.17 10.15
CA LYS A 303 3.23 -20.56 9.97
C LYS A 303 4.23 -19.41 10.11
N GLU A 304 3.78 -18.16 10.24
CA GLU A 304 4.70 -17.03 10.50
C GLU A 304 5.45 -17.17 11.85
N TRP A 305 5.03 -18.10 12.72
CA TRP A 305 5.78 -18.52 13.89
C TRP A 305 6.51 -19.83 13.61
N LYS A 306 7.77 -19.73 13.15
CA LYS A 306 8.80 -20.79 13.04
C LYS A 306 8.40 -22.21 13.51
N PHE A 307 7.65 -22.95 12.71
CA PHE A 307 7.57 -24.41 12.79
C PHE A 307 7.91 -24.98 11.43
N LYS A 308 9.18 -25.36 11.25
CA LYS A 308 9.71 -25.83 9.96
C LYS A 308 9.43 -27.30 9.64
N ASP A 309 8.92 -28.12 10.55
CA ASP A 309 8.80 -29.57 10.32
C ASP A 309 7.52 -30.18 10.93
N GLY A 310 6.36 -29.93 10.33
CA GLY A 310 5.13 -30.64 10.67
C GLY A 310 4.17 -30.72 9.49
N SER A 311 3.68 -31.92 9.19
CA SER A 311 2.58 -32.13 8.23
C SER A 311 1.31 -31.37 8.66
N PRO A 312 0.48 -30.87 7.73
CA PRO A 312 -0.77 -30.17 8.05
C PRO A 312 -1.69 -31.02 8.96
N ALA A 313 -2.49 -30.36 9.82
CA ALA A 313 -3.43 -31.03 10.71
C ALA A 313 -4.44 -31.92 9.93
N ALA A 314 -4.83 -31.51 8.73
CA ALA A 314 -5.73 -32.24 7.84
C ALA A 314 -5.16 -33.58 7.33
N GLU A 315 -3.83 -33.76 7.32
CA GLU A 315 -3.19 -35.01 6.88
C GLU A 315 -2.99 -36.03 8.02
N ARG A 316 -3.37 -35.70 9.26
CA ARG A 316 -3.05 -36.54 10.44
C ARG A 316 -4.17 -37.45 10.90
N LEU A 317 -5.43 -37.19 10.51
CA LEU A 317 -6.58 -38.00 10.88
C LEU A 317 -7.50 -38.16 9.67
N SER A 318 -7.84 -39.41 9.34
CA SER A 318 -8.89 -39.72 8.37
C SER A 318 -10.26 -39.23 8.88
N GLU A 319 -11.22 -39.07 7.98
CA GLU A 319 -12.60 -38.67 8.31
C GLU A 319 -13.21 -39.57 9.40
N LYS A 320 -12.88 -40.86 9.34
CA LYS A 320 -13.27 -41.88 10.32
C LYS A 320 -12.57 -41.74 11.68
N GLU A 321 -11.28 -41.40 11.68
CA GLU A 321 -10.54 -41.14 12.93
C GLU A 321 -11.02 -39.85 13.60
N THR A 322 -11.46 -38.87 12.81
CA THR A 322 -12.07 -37.63 13.29
C THR A 322 -13.44 -37.90 13.91
N GLU A 323 -14.28 -38.71 13.27
CA GLU A 323 -15.54 -39.20 13.84
C GLU A 323 -15.33 -40.00 15.13
N ASP A 324 -14.32 -40.87 15.20
CA ASP A 324 -14.01 -41.67 16.39
C ASP A 324 -13.50 -40.80 17.55
N LEU A 325 -12.73 -39.74 17.27
CA LEU A 325 -12.23 -38.79 18.28
C LEU A 325 -13.36 -37.89 18.80
N MET A 326 -14.23 -37.41 17.92
CA MET A 326 -15.44 -36.66 18.28
C MET A 326 -16.44 -37.52 19.06
N MET A 327 -16.60 -38.79 18.70
CA MET A 327 -17.38 -39.76 19.48
C MET A 327 -16.73 -40.10 20.82
N GLY A 328 -15.40 -40.12 20.91
CA GLY A 328 -14.67 -40.28 22.17
C GLY A 328 -14.87 -39.11 23.13
N ALA A 329 -14.81 -37.87 22.63
CA ALA A 329 -15.08 -36.65 23.38
C ALA A 329 -16.55 -36.58 23.84
N ALA A 330 -17.50 -36.98 22.98
CA ALA A 330 -18.92 -37.05 23.32
C ALA A 330 -19.23 -38.10 24.41
N ARG A 331 -18.45 -39.20 24.50
CA ARG A 331 -18.58 -40.23 25.55
C ARG A 331 -18.18 -39.73 26.94
N HIS A 332 -17.39 -38.67 27.06
CA HIS A 332 -17.09 -38.05 28.36
C HIS A 332 -18.23 -37.15 28.87
N PHE A 333 -19.14 -36.73 27.98
CA PHE A 333 -20.26 -35.85 28.32
C PHE A 333 -21.60 -36.57 28.57
N CYS A 334 -21.70 -37.87 28.29
CA CYS A 334 -22.94 -38.64 28.48
C CYS A 334 -22.74 -39.81 29.44
N THR A 335 -23.21 -39.66 30.68
CA THR A 335 -23.51 -40.76 31.59
C THR A 335 -24.65 -41.61 31.02
N CYS A 336 -24.36 -42.64 30.23
CA CYS A 336 -25.29 -43.76 30.09
C CYS A 336 -24.58 -45.05 29.64
N SER A 337 -24.62 -46.04 30.51
CA SER A 337 -24.27 -47.43 30.30
C SER A 337 -25.15 -48.05 29.20
N SER A 338 -24.60 -48.36 28.01
CA SER A 338 -25.05 -49.47 27.13
C SER A 338 -24.62 -49.38 25.64
N TRP A 339 -23.34 -49.26 25.27
CA TRP A 339 -22.94 -49.43 23.84
C TRP A 339 -21.58 -50.15 23.63
N PRO A 340 -21.37 -50.87 22.50
CA PRO A 340 -20.29 -51.85 22.34
C PRO A 340 -18.90 -51.20 22.09
N ARG A 341 -17.84 -51.95 22.43
CA ARG A 341 -16.42 -51.55 22.25
C ARG A 341 -16.08 -51.27 20.77
N PRO A 342 -15.37 -50.17 20.42
CA PRO A 342 -14.91 -49.93 19.05
C PRO A 342 -13.65 -50.75 18.69
N ARG A 343 -13.46 -50.97 17.37
CA ARG A 343 -12.30 -51.62 16.76
C ARG A 343 -11.08 -50.69 16.71
N ARG A 344 -9.89 -51.30 16.71
CA ARG A 344 -8.53 -50.70 16.74
C ARG A 344 -8.36 -49.50 15.78
N SER A 345 -7.84 -48.38 16.28
CA SER A 345 -7.20 -47.31 15.49
C SER A 345 -5.71 -47.61 15.27
N GLU A 346 -5.17 -47.22 14.11
CA GLU A 346 -3.84 -47.60 13.62
C GLU A 346 -2.75 -46.52 13.82
N HIS A 347 -2.97 -45.54 14.71
CA HIS A 347 -1.94 -44.53 15.02
C HIS A 347 -0.90 -45.08 16.01
N SER A 348 0.39 -44.95 15.69
CA SER A 348 1.50 -45.56 16.45
C SER A 348 1.62 -45.02 17.89
N SER A 349 1.31 -43.74 18.12
CA SER A 349 1.28 -43.13 19.46
C SER A 349 0.10 -43.63 20.30
N CYS A 350 -1.07 -43.80 19.68
CA CYS A 350 -2.28 -44.28 20.34
C CYS A 350 -2.18 -45.78 20.67
N SER A 351 -1.54 -46.55 19.78
CA SER A 351 -1.36 -48.00 19.93
C SER A 351 -0.20 -48.41 20.85
N ARG A 352 0.83 -47.56 21.05
CA ARG A 352 1.87 -47.77 22.09
C ARG A 352 1.36 -47.46 23.50
N CYS A 353 0.58 -46.38 23.64
CA CYS A 353 -0.06 -45.99 24.91
C CYS A 353 -1.02 -47.08 25.42
N TRP A 354 -1.73 -47.76 24.52
CA TRP A 354 -2.68 -48.82 24.91
C TRP A 354 -2.04 -50.06 25.52
N ARG A 355 -0.72 -50.26 25.38
CA ARG A 355 -0.02 -51.49 25.79
C ARG A 355 0.84 -51.37 27.04
N SER A 356 1.07 -50.19 27.60
CA SER A 356 2.20 -49.98 28.53
C SER A 356 1.96 -49.19 29.82
N THR A 357 0.74 -48.81 30.20
CA THR A 357 0.54 -48.06 31.46
C THR A 357 -0.35 -48.80 32.47
N PRO A 358 0.19 -49.29 33.60
CA PRO A 358 -0.58 -49.66 34.77
C PRO A 358 -0.97 -48.39 35.53
N GLY A 359 -2.10 -47.75 35.17
CA GLY A 359 -2.58 -46.60 35.93
C GLY A 359 -3.78 -45.91 35.29
N ILE A 360 -4.98 -46.18 35.81
CA ILE A 360 -6.26 -45.55 35.44
C ILE A 360 -6.25 -44.01 35.69
N LEU A 361 -5.24 -43.47 36.38
CA LEU A 361 -5.15 -42.08 36.82
C LEU A 361 -4.55 -41.09 35.80
N ALA A 362 -3.77 -41.53 34.81
CA ALA A 362 -3.11 -40.63 33.85
C ALA A 362 -3.94 -40.37 32.57
N TRP A 363 -4.99 -41.17 32.34
CA TRP A 363 -5.76 -41.15 31.10
C TRP A 363 -6.54 -39.85 30.85
N PRO A 364 -7.25 -39.26 31.85
CA PRO A 364 -7.93 -37.98 31.65
C PRO A 364 -6.95 -36.85 31.30
N ARG A 365 -5.83 -36.78 32.01
CA ARG A 365 -4.78 -35.76 31.80
C ARG A 365 -4.12 -35.86 30.41
N LEU A 366 -3.92 -37.08 29.91
CA LEU A 366 -3.40 -37.28 28.56
C LEU A 366 -4.41 -36.84 27.49
N VAL A 367 -5.70 -37.14 27.67
CA VAL A 367 -6.77 -36.71 26.75
C VAL A 367 -6.89 -35.19 26.75
N ASP A 368 -6.86 -34.55 27.92
CA ASP A 368 -6.86 -33.10 28.04
C ASP A 368 -5.64 -32.49 27.34
N GLN A 369 -4.44 -33.08 27.50
CA GLN A 369 -3.25 -32.59 26.80
C GLN A 369 -3.32 -32.77 25.28
N ILE A 370 -3.94 -33.84 24.79
CA ILE A 370 -4.18 -34.05 23.35
C ILE A 370 -5.16 -32.99 22.82
N TYR A 371 -6.20 -32.67 23.58
CA TYR A 371 -7.14 -31.61 23.25
C TYR A 371 -6.45 -30.24 23.21
N GLU A 372 -5.69 -29.89 24.25
CA GLU A 372 -4.92 -28.64 24.31
C GLU A 372 -3.92 -28.52 23.16
N ASN A 373 -3.22 -29.61 22.82
CA ASN A 373 -2.33 -29.64 21.66
C ASN A 373 -3.09 -29.41 20.35
N ALA A 374 -4.32 -29.92 20.23
CA ALA A 374 -5.16 -29.70 19.06
C ALA A 374 -5.67 -28.25 18.99
N VAL A 375 -6.05 -27.66 20.13
CA VAL A 375 -6.45 -26.25 20.25
C VAL A 375 -5.29 -25.31 19.91
N ILE A 376 -4.08 -25.61 20.40
CA ILE A 376 -2.84 -24.90 20.05
C ILE A 376 -2.55 -25.05 18.55
N ALA A 377 -2.65 -26.26 17.99
CA ALA A 377 -2.41 -26.50 16.58
C ALA A 377 -3.44 -25.82 15.67
N ALA A 378 -4.68 -25.64 16.15
CA ALA A 378 -5.72 -24.86 15.50
C ALA A 378 -5.60 -23.35 15.74
N GLY A 379 -4.68 -22.94 16.63
CA GLY A 379 -4.45 -21.55 17.03
C GLY A 379 -5.58 -20.89 17.79
N LEU A 380 -6.40 -21.72 18.47
CA LEU A 380 -7.54 -21.30 19.27
C LEU A 380 -7.18 -21.18 20.75
N VAL A 381 -5.89 -21.22 21.10
CA VAL A 381 -5.45 -21.11 22.49
C VAL A 381 -5.39 -19.64 22.91
N ASP A 382 -6.08 -19.28 23.98
CA ASP A 382 -6.10 -17.89 24.47
C ASP A 382 -4.79 -17.52 25.18
N ASP A 383 -4.28 -18.38 26.08
CA ASP A 383 -2.98 -18.21 26.74
C ASP A 383 -2.24 -19.56 26.83
N PRO A 384 -1.17 -19.78 26.03
CA PRO A 384 -0.45 -21.05 26.02
C PRO A 384 0.29 -21.33 27.34
N ARG A 385 0.47 -20.33 28.22
CA ARG A 385 1.11 -20.52 29.53
C ARG A 385 0.26 -21.38 30.47
N ALA A 386 -1.06 -21.37 30.31
CA ALA A 386 -1.97 -22.20 31.10
C ALA A 386 -1.74 -23.70 30.85
N VAL A 387 -1.27 -24.07 29.66
CA VAL A 387 -1.02 -25.46 29.26
C VAL A 387 0.27 -26.02 29.87
N VAL A 388 1.25 -25.16 30.18
CA VAL A 388 2.59 -25.58 30.65
C VAL A 388 2.53 -26.29 32.00
N GLY A 389 1.64 -25.87 32.91
CA GLY A 389 1.50 -26.50 34.23
C GLY A 389 1.01 -27.95 34.13
N CYS A 390 -0.10 -28.16 33.42
CA CYS A 390 -0.67 -29.49 33.18
C CYS A 390 0.29 -30.40 32.41
N LEU A 391 0.99 -29.86 31.42
CA LEU A 391 1.98 -30.60 30.64
C LEU A 391 3.15 -31.06 31.52
N ASN A 392 3.67 -30.20 32.40
CA ASN A 392 4.76 -30.57 33.31
C ASN A 392 4.34 -31.69 34.27
N GLU A 393 3.13 -31.62 34.85
CA GLU A 393 2.61 -32.68 35.71
C GLU A 393 2.44 -34.00 34.95
N LEU A 394 1.93 -33.96 33.72
CA LEU A 394 1.78 -35.14 32.87
C LEU A 394 3.15 -35.74 32.52
N LEU A 395 4.14 -34.91 32.20
CA LEU A 395 5.50 -35.35 31.91
C LEU A 395 6.16 -36.00 33.12
N VAL A 396 5.99 -35.45 34.32
CA VAL A 396 6.48 -36.06 35.57
C VAL A 396 5.83 -37.44 35.77
N GLN A 397 4.51 -37.54 35.62
CA GLN A 397 3.79 -38.82 35.75
C GLN A 397 4.17 -39.85 34.67
N ALA A 398 4.49 -39.40 33.45
CA ALA A 398 4.87 -40.28 32.35
C ALA A 398 6.34 -40.73 32.41
N LEU A 399 7.19 -39.99 33.12
CA LEU A 399 8.63 -40.24 33.24
C LEU A 399 9.03 -40.87 34.59
N GLU A 400 8.10 -41.02 35.53
CA GLU A 400 8.34 -41.82 36.73
C GLU A 400 8.61 -43.30 36.32
N PRO A 401 9.74 -43.89 36.76
CA PRO A 401 10.09 -45.24 36.38
C PRO A 401 9.11 -46.24 37.01
N HIS A 402 8.44 -47.04 36.17
CA HIS A 402 7.77 -48.28 36.58
C HIS A 402 8.77 -49.42 36.72
#